data_AF-A0A381UCL7-F1
#
_entry.id   AF-A0A381UCL7-F1
#
_cell.length_a   1.000
_cell.length_b   1.000
_cell.length_c   1.000
_cell.angle_alpha   90.00
_cell.angle_beta   90.00
_cell.angle_gamma   90.00
#
_symmetry.space_group_name_H-M   'P 1'
#
loop_
_entity.id
_entity.type
_entity.pdbx_description
1 polymer ?
#
loop_
_entity_poly.entity_id
_entity_poly.type
_entity_poly.pdbx_seq_one_letter_code
_entity_poly.pdbx_strand_id
1 'polypeptide(L)'
;MLKHTLKVLIPLTTIFQVGRTKLRYVMKKLYFLMALTSMVVFLTGCPKTVPIPETSFDDLEKVRSLTAEEEAENAKVLSDYDKKEEIIEEIKVTDIAEKKELVKEKEVVEEAKKEFKVLAEKVVEKRRKKLLEKEVEKIAESIKEGVTKEEIVEILEKVATREITKPEAKALLKEKTTLTEEKIEKLLAKTETIQKETEILVKKLADASPEEVAEILKEAGGVSKLDILKLVEKKKVVDTIETTFLEKTMAKLYTRLVRDKELGVAEAFCINIEGILDHLLVPPSYFETNKHNLDDYLDQINSSFRLIEPILAEYEDIVVQLEGNADERGTVDYNKALSDRRWATPSKVLLALYFDEEQTQGVGRSEQCPLPRAAGASNEAYWQTNRRTDYIFKLK
;
A
#
# COMPACT_ATOMS: atom_id res chain seq x y z
N MET A 1 1.01 9.47 63.60
CA MET A 1 0.42 8.43 62.73
C MET A 1 -0.75 9.04 61.99
N LEU A 2 -0.81 8.95 60.65
CA LEU A 2 -2.03 8.94 59.84
C LEU A 2 -1.57 8.72 58.38
N LYS A 3 -2.09 7.69 57.68
CA LYS A 3 -1.78 7.44 56.26
C LYS A 3 -3.01 6.94 55.51
N HIS A 4 -3.18 7.54 54.33
CA HIS A 4 -3.86 7.05 53.12
C HIS A 4 -5.20 6.29 53.23
N THR A 5 -6.22 6.83 52.58
CA THR A 5 -6.64 6.38 51.23
C THR A 5 -7.49 7.47 50.57
N LEU A 6 -7.07 7.96 49.40
CA LEU A 6 -7.91 8.79 48.53
C LEU A 6 -8.20 7.98 47.26
N LYS A 7 -9.45 7.56 47.06
CA LYS A 7 -9.86 6.84 45.84
C LYS A 7 -9.99 7.84 44.69
N VAL A 8 -9.29 7.59 43.59
CA VAL A 8 -9.51 8.29 42.32
C VAL A 8 -10.83 7.78 41.73
N LEU A 9 -11.79 8.68 41.52
CA LEU A 9 -13.10 8.37 40.94
C LEU A 9 -13.02 8.57 39.42
N ILE A 10 -13.01 7.47 38.66
CA ILE A 10 -13.15 7.52 37.19
C ILE A 10 -14.65 7.72 36.87
N PRO A 11 -15.04 8.67 36.00
CA PRO A 11 -16.44 8.94 35.72
C PRO A 11 -17.11 7.78 34.96
N LEU A 12 -18.35 7.43 35.35
CA LEU A 12 -19.12 6.31 34.78
C LEU A 12 -19.45 6.46 33.28
N THR A 13 -19.19 7.60 32.66
CA THR A 13 -19.45 7.85 31.23
C THR A 13 -18.59 6.99 30.31
N THR A 14 -17.37 6.61 30.71
CA THR A 14 -16.47 5.79 29.88
C THR A 14 -16.94 4.34 29.75
N ILE A 15 -17.60 3.79 30.77
CA ILE A 15 -18.05 2.38 30.81
C ILE A 15 -19.29 2.17 29.91
N PHE A 16 -20.18 3.16 29.82
CA PHE A 16 -21.40 3.06 29.02
C PHE A 16 -21.19 3.07 27.50
N GLN A 17 -20.02 3.53 27.03
CA GLN A 17 -19.72 3.64 25.60
C GLN A 17 -19.16 2.32 25.03
N VAL A 18 -18.39 1.57 25.83
CA VAL A 18 -17.82 0.25 25.46
C VAL A 18 -18.88 -0.86 25.46
N GLY A 19 -19.87 -0.79 26.37
CA GLY A 19 -20.96 -1.79 26.40
C GLY A 19 -21.90 -1.73 25.19
N ARG A 20 -22.17 -0.53 24.65
CA ARG A 20 -23.09 -0.34 23.51
C ARG A 20 -22.51 -0.78 22.17
N THR A 21 -21.19 -0.72 21.97
CA THR A 21 -20.52 -1.26 20.78
C THR A 21 -20.52 -2.78 20.79
N LYS A 22 -20.17 -3.42 21.93
CA LYS A 22 -20.14 -4.89 22.04
C LYS A 22 -21.53 -5.52 21.79
N LEU A 23 -22.61 -4.93 22.32
CA LEU A 23 -23.97 -5.44 22.10
C LEU A 23 -24.47 -5.26 20.67
N ARG A 24 -24.12 -4.14 20.00
CA ARG A 24 -24.43 -3.93 18.56
C ARG A 24 -23.62 -4.84 17.64
N TYR A 25 -22.38 -5.15 18.01
CA TYR A 25 -21.51 -6.08 17.29
C TYR A 25 -22.09 -7.50 17.28
N VAL A 26 -22.47 -8.03 18.46
CA VAL A 26 -23.07 -9.37 18.59
C VAL A 26 -24.39 -9.49 17.80
N MET A 27 -25.30 -8.51 17.89
CA MET A 27 -26.58 -8.59 17.16
C MET A 27 -26.44 -8.46 15.63
N LYS A 28 -25.45 -7.70 15.11
CA LYS A 28 -25.16 -7.66 13.67
C LYS A 28 -24.58 -9.00 13.17
N LYS A 29 -23.74 -9.67 13.98
CA LYS A 29 -23.08 -10.94 13.62
C LYS A 29 -24.09 -12.08 13.40
N LEU A 30 -25.14 -12.15 14.23
CA LEU A 30 -26.18 -13.17 14.13
C LEU A 30 -27.03 -13.05 12.86
N TYR A 31 -27.35 -11.83 12.41
CA TYR A 31 -28.11 -11.61 11.17
C TYR A 31 -27.33 -11.97 9.90
N PHE A 32 -26.00 -11.88 9.92
CA PHE A 32 -25.17 -12.15 8.74
C PHE A 32 -24.95 -13.65 8.50
N LEU A 33 -24.93 -14.46 9.57
CA LEU A 33 -24.75 -15.92 9.46
C LEU A 33 -25.91 -16.59 8.71
N MET A 34 -27.13 -16.05 8.83
CA MET A 34 -28.31 -16.54 8.10
C MET A 34 -28.36 -16.13 6.62
N ALA A 35 -27.49 -15.22 6.16
CA ALA A 35 -27.48 -14.72 4.79
C ALA A 35 -26.53 -15.48 3.85
N LEU A 36 -25.66 -16.36 4.39
CA LEU A 36 -24.60 -17.04 3.64
C LEU A 36 -24.98 -18.42 3.07
N THR A 37 -26.15 -18.97 3.43
CA THR A 37 -26.57 -20.34 3.06
C THR A 37 -27.45 -20.43 1.82
N SER A 38 -27.73 -19.33 1.13
CA SER A 38 -28.83 -19.22 0.16
C SER A 38 -28.42 -19.17 -1.33
N MET A 39 -27.17 -19.51 -1.70
CA MET A 39 -26.66 -19.25 -3.05
C MET A 39 -25.85 -20.36 -3.74
N VAL A 40 -26.41 -21.57 -3.89
CA VAL A 40 -25.97 -22.53 -4.93
C VAL A 40 -27.16 -23.32 -5.51
N VAL A 41 -27.15 -23.51 -6.84
CA VAL A 41 -27.58 -24.66 -7.67
C VAL A 41 -28.33 -24.21 -8.93
N PHE A 42 -27.74 -24.49 -10.10
CA PHE A 42 -28.39 -24.35 -11.41
C PHE A 42 -28.29 -25.66 -12.22
N LEU A 43 -29.46 -26.24 -12.50
CA LEU A 43 -29.84 -27.10 -13.64
C LEU A 43 -28.99 -28.34 -14.04
N THR A 44 -29.44 -29.52 -13.57
CA THR A 44 -29.98 -30.64 -14.40
C THR A 44 -31.02 -31.42 -13.55
N GLY A 45 -31.91 -32.28 -14.06
CA GLY A 45 -32.34 -32.55 -15.45
C GLY A 45 -33.36 -33.71 -15.54
N CYS A 46 -34.42 -33.57 -16.36
CA CYS A 46 -35.52 -34.53 -16.61
C CYS A 46 -36.48 -34.90 -15.44
N PRO A 47 -37.73 -35.34 -15.74
CA PRO A 47 -38.86 -34.91 -14.93
C PRO A 47 -39.51 -36.01 -14.08
N LYS A 48 -39.70 -35.70 -12.80
CA LYS A 48 -40.91 -36.07 -12.05
C LYS A 48 -41.43 -34.81 -11.39
N THR A 49 -42.73 -34.59 -11.41
CA THR A 49 -43.39 -33.51 -10.67
C THR A 49 -43.33 -33.82 -9.18
N VAL A 50 -42.17 -33.57 -8.57
CA VAL A 50 -42.08 -33.32 -7.12
C VAL A 50 -42.92 -32.08 -6.86
N PRO A 51 -43.85 -32.08 -5.90
CA PRO A 51 -44.53 -30.86 -5.52
C PRO A 51 -43.46 -29.85 -5.11
N ILE A 52 -43.45 -28.68 -5.78
CA ILE A 52 -42.69 -27.54 -5.30
C ILE A 52 -43.23 -27.29 -3.89
N PRO A 53 -42.39 -27.33 -2.83
CA PRO A 53 -42.86 -26.93 -1.51
C PRO A 53 -43.39 -25.51 -1.64
N GLU A 54 -44.63 -25.27 -1.21
CA GLU A 54 -45.13 -23.91 -1.09
C GLU A 54 -44.34 -23.23 0.04
N THR A 55 -43.18 -22.68 -0.30
CA THR A 55 -42.47 -21.70 0.52
C THR A 55 -43.32 -20.42 0.50
N SER A 56 -44.40 -20.41 1.26
CA SER A 56 -45.16 -19.20 1.50
C SER A 56 -44.24 -18.22 2.25
N PHE A 57 -44.43 -16.93 2.00
CA PHE A 57 -43.68 -15.90 2.72
C PHE A 57 -44.08 -15.83 4.22
N ASP A 58 -45.10 -16.57 4.68
CA ASP A 58 -45.51 -16.62 6.10
C ASP A 58 -44.46 -17.32 6.99
N ASP A 59 -43.63 -18.21 6.42
CA ASP A 59 -42.55 -18.88 7.17
C ASP A 59 -41.38 -17.93 7.48
N LEU A 60 -41.32 -16.76 6.83
CA LEU A 60 -40.37 -15.69 7.17
C LEU A 60 -40.84 -14.80 8.34
N GLU A 61 -42.13 -14.83 8.70
CA GLU A 61 -42.66 -14.03 9.82
C GLU A 61 -42.73 -14.81 11.15
N LYS A 62 -42.75 -16.15 11.10
CA LYS A 62 -42.77 -16.99 12.32
C LYS A 62 -41.38 -17.17 12.90
N VAL A 63 -40.95 -16.20 13.71
CA VAL A 63 -39.86 -16.37 14.67
C VAL A 63 -40.25 -17.45 15.69
N ARG A 64 -40.01 -18.72 15.37
CA ARG A 64 -40.15 -19.82 16.32
C ARG A 64 -39.03 -19.74 17.36
N SER A 65 -39.32 -20.18 18.58
CA SER A 65 -38.27 -20.45 19.56
C SER A 65 -37.33 -21.54 19.03
N LEU A 66 -36.05 -21.42 19.39
CA LEU A 66 -35.10 -22.51 19.22
C LEU A 66 -35.56 -23.74 20.00
N THR A 67 -35.23 -24.91 19.48
CA THR A 67 -35.30 -26.16 20.23
C THR A 67 -34.11 -26.25 21.20
N ALA A 68 -34.23 -27.07 22.26
CA ALA A 68 -33.13 -27.29 23.20
C ALA A 68 -31.86 -27.86 22.51
N GLU A 69 -32.01 -28.54 21.38
CA GLU A 69 -30.92 -29.05 20.56
C GLU A 69 -30.19 -27.90 19.83
N GLU A 70 -30.94 -27.00 19.18
CA GLU A 70 -30.39 -25.80 18.53
C GLU A 70 -29.77 -24.83 19.56
N GLU A 71 -30.34 -24.68 20.76
CA GLU A 71 -29.74 -23.90 21.85
C GLU A 71 -28.42 -24.51 22.33
N ALA A 72 -28.36 -25.84 22.46
CA ALA A 72 -27.14 -26.55 22.86
C ALA A 72 -26.06 -26.51 21.76
N GLU A 73 -26.43 -26.49 20.49
CA GLU A 73 -25.50 -26.29 19.37
C GLU A 73 -24.95 -24.86 19.37
N ASN A 74 -25.81 -23.85 19.46
CA ASN A 74 -25.41 -22.45 19.55
C ASN A 74 -24.48 -22.19 20.75
N ALA A 75 -24.74 -22.82 21.91
CA ALA A 75 -23.88 -22.72 23.08
C ALA A 75 -22.47 -23.30 22.85
N LYS A 76 -22.34 -24.39 22.06
CA LYS A 76 -21.04 -24.94 21.65
C LYS A 76 -20.30 -23.99 20.71
N VAL A 77 -20.98 -23.49 19.69
CA VAL A 77 -20.40 -22.53 18.73
C VAL A 77 -19.89 -21.26 19.43
N LEU A 78 -20.66 -20.73 20.38
CA LEU A 78 -20.23 -19.59 21.21
C LEU A 78 -19.02 -19.94 22.09
N SER A 79 -19.03 -21.10 22.77
CA SER A 79 -17.89 -21.53 23.59
C SER A 79 -16.61 -21.73 22.78
N ASP A 80 -16.69 -22.27 21.57
CA ASP A 80 -15.53 -22.45 20.69
C ASP A 80 -15.07 -21.13 20.05
N TYR A 81 -15.99 -20.18 19.82
CA TYR A 81 -15.64 -18.82 19.44
C TYR A 81 -14.89 -18.08 20.56
N ASP A 82 -15.38 -18.13 21.81
CA ASP A 82 -14.76 -17.46 22.95
C ASP A 82 -13.34 -18.00 23.23
N LYS A 83 -13.12 -19.32 23.11
CA LYS A 83 -11.77 -19.93 23.20
C LYS A 83 -10.81 -19.42 22.12
N LYS A 84 -11.30 -19.25 20.89
CA LYS A 84 -10.47 -18.74 19.77
C LYS A 84 -10.10 -17.27 19.97
N GLU A 85 -11.02 -16.45 20.48
CA GLU A 85 -10.72 -15.06 20.83
C GLU A 85 -9.69 -14.96 21.98
N GLU A 86 -9.77 -15.85 22.98
CA GLU A 86 -8.75 -15.95 24.05
C GLU A 86 -7.36 -16.27 23.47
N ILE A 87 -7.25 -17.28 22.60
CA ILE A 87 -6.00 -17.63 21.89
C ILE A 87 -5.47 -16.45 21.05
N ILE A 88 -6.35 -15.72 20.35
CA ILE A 88 -5.96 -14.56 19.53
C ILE A 88 -5.38 -13.42 20.39
N GLU A 89 -5.96 -13.15 21.56
CA GLU A 89 -5.43 -12.15 22.50
C GLU A 89 -4.12 -12.59 23.18
N GLU A 90 -3.92 -13.90 23.41
CA GLU A 90 -2.63 -14.43 23.90
C GLU A 90 -1.49 -14.26 22.86
N ILE A 91 -1.71 -14.67 21.61
CA ILE A 91 -0.69 -14.56 20.55
C ILE A 91 -0.42 -13.10 20.15
N LYS A 92 -1.41 -12.21 20.30
CA LYS A 92 -1.34 -10.78 19.93
C LYS A 92 -0.11 -10.06 20.51
N VAL A 93 0.26 -10.33 21.76
CA VAL A 93 1.40 -9.69 22.42
C VAL A 93 2.72 -10.06 21.73
N THR A 94 2.89 -11.34 21.42
CA THR A 94 4.07 -11.87 20.71
C THR A 94 4.14 -11.35 19.28
N ASP A 95 3.00 -11.34 18.58
CA ASP A 95 2.91 -10.92 17.18
C ASP A 95 3.22 -9.44 16.98
N ILE A 96 2.76 -8.58 17.90
CA ILE A 96 3.11 -7.15 17.94
C ILE A 96 4.59 -6.95 18.24
N ALA A 97 5.16 -7.72 19.18
CA ALA A 97 6.57 -7.61 19.56
C ALA A 97 7.49 -7.99 18.38
N GLU A 98 7.19 -9.08 17.67
CA GLU A 98 7.96 -9.49 16.49
C GLU A 98 7.83 -8.49 15.33
N LYS A 99 6.60 -8.00 15.05
CA LYS A 99 6.40 -6.97 14.02
C LYS A 99 7.23 -5.72 14.33
N LYS A 100 7.32 -5.32 15.59
CA LYS A 100 8.11 -4.15 16.02
C LYS A 100 9.60 -4.28 15.73
N GLU A 101 10.17 -5.49 15.81
CA GLU A 101 11.56 -5.72 15.43
C GLU A 101 11.74 -5.68 13.91
N LEU A 102 10.84 -6.30 13.13
CA LEU A 102 10.85 -6.21 11.66
C LEU A 102 10.63 -4.78 11.15
N VAL A 103 9.86 -3.93 11.85
CA VAL A 103 9.71 -2.51 11.48
C VAL A 103 11.06 -1.78 11.54
N LYS A 104 11.91 -2.04 12.53
CA LYS A 104 13.26 -1.45 12.59
C LYS A 104 14.15 -1.92 11.43
N GLU A 105 14.01 -3.18 11.03
CA GLU A 105 14.73 -3.71 9.87
C GLU A 105 14.23 -3.06 8.57
N LYS A 106 12.92 -2.80 8.45
CA LYS A 106 12.34 -2.04 7.34
C LYS A 106 12.81 -0.58 7.32
N GLU A 107 13.02 0.05 8.46
CA GLU A 107 13.62 1.40 8.53
C GLU A 107 15.03 1.44 7.91
N VAL A 108 15.83 0.38 8.05
CA VAL A 108 17.16 0.25 7.39
C VAL A 108 17.02 0.10 5.86
N VAL A 109 16.02 -0.66 5.38
CA VAL A 109 15.70 -0.77 3.94
C VAL A 109 15.36 0.61 3.36
N GLU A 110 14.47 1.35 4.03
CA GLU A 110 14.00 2.67 3.57
C GLU A 110 15.10 3.74 3.66
N GLU A 111 15.99 3.69 4.65
CA GLU A 111 17.18 4.54 4.70
C GLU A 111 18.13 4.23 3.52
N ALA A 112 18.39 2.96 3.23
CA ALA A 112 19.24 2.55 2.10
C ALA A 112 18.67 3.00 0.74
N LYS A 113 17.34 2.86 0.53
CA LYS A 113 16.63 3.40 -0.64
C LYS A 113 16.76 4.92 -0.75
N LYS A 114 16.59 5.64 0.37
CA LYS A 114 16.72 7.10 0.42
C LYS A 114 18.14 7.57 0.07
N GLU A 115 19.17 6.88 0.58
CA GLU A 115 20.56 7.16 0.21
C GLU A 115 20.82 6.94 -1.29
N PHE A 116 20.30 5.85 -1.86
CA PHE A 116 20.40 5.58 -3.29
C PHE A 116 19.70 6.66 -4.12
N LYS A 117 18.48 7.07 -3.75
CA LYS A 117 17.76 8.18 -4.41
C LYS A 117 18.57 9.47 -4.41
N VAL A 118 19.12 9.87 -3.27
CA VAL A 118 19.98 11.07 -3.14
C VAL A 118 21.26 10.95 -4.00
N LEU A 119 21.83 9.75 -4.14
CA LEU A 119 22.97 9.52 -5.03
C LEU A 119 22.56 9.60 -6.51
N ALA A 120 21.40 9.05 -6.87
CA ALA A 120 20.87 9.08 -8.24
C ALA A 120 20.56 10.51 -8.69
N GLU A 121 19.88 11.30 -7.84
CA GLU A 121 19.64 12.73 -8.06
C GLU A 121 20.95 13.47 -8.34
N LYS A 122 21.96 13.35 -7.49
CA LYS A 122 23.29 13.98 -7.68
C LYS A 122 23.98 13.59 -8.99
N VAL A 123 23.84 12.34 -9.44
CA VAL A 123 24.44 11.89 -10.70
C VAL A 123 23.69 12.43 -11.91
N VAL A 124 22.36 12.50 -11.82
CA VAL A 124 21.49 13.03 -12.88
C VAL A 124 21.57 14.56 -12.97
N GLU A 125 21.82 15.26 -11.86
CA GLU A 125 22.20 16.68 -11.84
C GLU A 125 23.54 16.95 -12.54
N LYS A 126 24.59 16.15 -12.26
CA LYS A 126 25.86 16.23 -13.00
C LYS A 126 25.65 16.01 -14.50
N ARG A 127 24.77 15.09 -14.90
CA ARG A 127 24.38 14.89 -16.32
C ARG A 127 23.77 16.17 -16.88
N ARG A 128 22.77 16.76 -16.20
CA ARG A 128 22.12 18.02 -16.62
C ARG A 128 23.16 19.10 -16.86
N LYS A 129 24.02 19.38 -15.87
CA LYS A 129 25.05 20.42 -15.97
C LYS A 129 25.97 20.22 -17.18
N LYS A 130 26.47 19.00 -17.37
CA LYS A 130 27.33 18.63 -18.51
C LYS A 130 26.64 18.74 -19.88
N LEU A 131 25.32 18.55 -19.95
CA LEU A 131 24.56 18.76 -21.18
C LEU A 131 24.33 20.25 -21.45
N LEU A 132 24.12 21.06 -20.41
CA LEU A 132 24.06 22.52 -20.53
C LEU A 132 25.41 23.10 -20.96
N GLU A 133 26.52 22.67 -20.36
CA GLU A 133 27.90 23.00 -20.79
C GLU A 133 28.10 22.74 -22.29
N LYS A 134 27.65 21.58 -22.81
CA LYS A 134 27.70 21.25 -24.24
C LYS A 134 26.81 22.12 -25.14
N GLU A 135 25.72 22.68 -24.62
CA GLU A 135 24.89 23.62 -25.38
C GLU A 135 25.46 25.04 -25.34
N VAL A 136 26.09 25.44 -24.23
CA VAL A 136 26.83 26.70 -24.10
C VAL A 136 28.08 26.71 -24.98
N GLU A 137 28.79 25.58 -25.13
CA GLU A 137 29.93 25.46 -26.03
C GLU A 137 29.56 25.81 -27.49
N LYS A 138 28.34 25.48 -27.94
CA LYS A 138 27.84 25.76 -29.29
C LYS A 138 27.53 27.24 -29.54
N ILE A 139 27.55 28.07 -28.50
CA ILE A 139 27.34 29.52 -28.58
C ILE A 139 28.54 30.31 -28.06
N ALA A 140 29.70 29.67 -27.85
CA ALA A 140 30.88 30.28 -27.24
C ALA A 140 31.31 31.59 -27.95
N GLU A 141 31.27 31.62 -29.28
CA GLU A 141 31.57 32.80 -30.11
C GLU A 141 30.58 33.97 -29.95
N SER A 142 29.40 33.70 -29.36
CA SER A 142 28.35 34.70 -29.11
C SER A 142 28.33 35.19 -27.65
N ILE A 143 29.24 34.74 -26.80
CA ILE A 143 29.38 35.25 -25.42
C ILE A 143 30.15 36.57 -25.46
N LYS A 144 29.73 37.57 -24.68
CA LYS A 144 30.40 38.88 -24.65
C LYS A 144 31.74 38.81 -23.92
N GLU A 145 32.66 39.69 -24.29
CA GLU A 145 33.93 39.85 -23.59
C GLU A 145 33.70 40.16 -22.09
N GLY A 146 34.45 39.50 -21.21
CA GLY A 146 34.28 39.57 -19.76
C GLY A 146 33.23 38.63 -19.18
N VAL A 147 32.45 37.91 -20.00
CA VAL A 147 31.51 36.87 -19.54
C VAL A 147 32.11 35.48 -19.74
N THR A 148 31.95 34.61 -18.74
CA THR A 148 32.40 33.22 -18.75
C THR A 148 31.33 32.25 -19.27
N LYS A 149 31.72 31.05 -19.70
CA LYS A 149 30.77 30.00 -20.10
C LYS A 149 29.99 29.52 -18.88
N GLU A 150 30.66 29.46 -17.74
CA GLU A 150 30.18 29.03 -16.44
C GLU A 150 29.00 29.89 -15.96
N GLU A 151 29.06 31.22 -16.12
CA GLU A 151 27.93 32.13 -15.83
C GLU A 151 26.70 31.83 -16.71
N ILE A 152 26.90 31.53 -17.99
CA ILE A 152 25.79 31.16 -18.88
C ILE A 152 25.19 29.82 -18.45
N VAL A 153 26.02 28.83 -18.10
CA VAL A 153 25.55 27.54 -17.56
C VAL A 153 24.76 27.75 -16.27
N GLU A 154 25.23 28.60 -15.35
CA GLU A 154 24.52 28.90 -14.09
C GLU A 154 23.13 29.49 -14.32
N ILE A 155 22.99 30.41 -15.28
CA ILE A 155 21.68 30.97 -15.67
C ILE A 155 20.75 29.86 -16.20
N LEU A 156 21.26 28.95 -17.03
CA LEU A 156 20.46 27.82 -17.54
C LEU A 156 20.12 26.80 -16.44
N GLU A 157 21.03 26.55 -15.49
CA GLU A 157 20.75 25.71 -14.31
C GLU A 157 19.62 26.31 -13.48
N LYS A 158 19.63 27.63 -13.22
CA LYS A 158 18.58 28.34 -12.47
C LYS A 158 17.21 28.32 -13.16
N VAL A 159 17.18 28.32 -14.51
CA VAL A 159 15.93 28.09 -15.26
C VAL A 159 15.44 26.66 -15.08
N ALA A 160 16.34 25.68 -15.18
CA ALA A 160 16.01 24.27 -15.05
C ALA A 160 15.50 23.91 -13.64
N THR A 161 16.09 24.48 -12.58
CA THR A 161 15.63 24.32 -11.19
C THR A 161 14.41 25.17 -10.84
N ARG A 162 13.95 26.04 -11.76
CA ARG A 162 12.84 27.00 -11.58
C ARG A 162 13.14 28.07 -10.51
N GLU A 163 14.41 28.34 -10.23
CA GLU A 163 14.86 29.46 -9.38
C GLU A 163 14.65 30.83 -10.03
N ILE A 164 14.75 30.89 -11.36
CA ILE A 164 14.41 32.09 -12.15
C ILE A 164 13.42 31.74 -13.26
N THR A 165 12.60 32.71 -13.64
CA THR A 165 11.63 32.58 -14.71
C THR A 165 12.29 32.67 -16.09
N LYS A 166 11.61 32.12 -17.11
CA LYS A 166 12.07 32.20 -18.51
C LYS A 166 12.28 33.64 -19.01
N PRO A 167 11.41 34.64 -18.71
CA PRO A 167 11.67 36.04 -19.07
C PRO A 167 12.90 36.65 -18.40
N GLU A 168 13.16 36.36 -17.12
CA GLU A 168 14.34 36.85 -16.39
C GLU A 168 15.62 36.28 -17.00
N ALA A 169 15.67 34.97 -17.22
CA ALA A 169 16.80 34.34 -17.89
C ALA A 169 17.01 34.88 -19.31
N LYS A 170 15.93 35.15 -20.05
CA LYS A 170 16.00 35.77 -21.37
C LYS A 170 16.62 37.17 -21.32
N ALA A 171 16.33 37.97 -20.29
CA ALA A 171 16.96 39.27 -20.08
C ALA A 171 18.46 39.12 -19.78
N LEU A 172 18.83 38.25 -18.83
CA LEU A 172 20.22 37.98 -18.47
C LEU A 172 21.06 37.48 -19.66
N LEU A 173 20.48 36.61 -20.50
CA LEU A 173 21.14 36.10 -21.70
C LEU A 173 21.35 37.18 -22.78
N LYS A 174 20.44 38.16 -22.93
CA LYS A 174 20.65 39.33 -23.81
C LYS A 174 21.74 40.26 -23.29
N GLU A 175 21.81 40.44 -21.98
CA GLU A 175 22.84 41.24 -21.34
C GLU A 175 24.22 40.61 -21.54
N LYS A 176 24.33 39.28 -21.41
CA LYS A 176 25.60 38.54 -21.42
C LYS A 176 26.03 37.95 -22.77
N THR A 177 25.16 37.91 -23.77
CA THR A 177 25.46 37.35 -25.12
C THR A 177 25.05 38.29 -26.25
N THR A 178 25.58 38.06 -27.45
CA THR A 178 25.21 38.72 -28.71
C THR A 178 24.13 37.94 -29.49
N LEU A 179 23.50 36.95 -28.86
CA LEU A 179 22.50 36.09 -29.49
C LEU A 179 21.22 36.85 -29.86
N THR A 180 20.64 36.46 -31.00
CA THR A 180 19.30 36.90 -31.41
C THR A 180 18.22 36.29 -30.50
N GLU A 181 17.07 36.98 -30.42
CA GLU A 181 15.89 36.54 -29.65
C GLU A 181 15.55 35.06 -29.85
N GLU A 182 15.56 34.61 -31.11
CA GLU A 182 15.25 33.25 -31.54
C GLU A 182 16.28 32.22 -31.05
N LYS A 183 17.57 32.56 -31.08
CA LYS A 183 18.63 31.68 -30.57
C LYS A 183 18.56 31.53 -29.05
N ILE A 184 18.20 32.60 -28.33
CA ILE A 184 17.99 32.56 -26.88
C ILE A 184 16.77 31.69 -26.55
N GLU A 185 15.63 31.85 -27.24
CA GLU A 185 14.46 30.99 -27.07
C GLU A 185 14.79 29.51 -27.35
N LYS A 186 15.57 29.23 -28.40
CA LYS A 186 16.01 27.88 -28.74
C LYS A 186 16.92 27.27 -27.66
N LEU A 187 17.79 28.05 -27.03
CA LEU A 187 18.63 27.60 -25.91
C LEU A 187 17.80 27.29 -24.67
N LEU A 188 16.85 28.16 -24.33
CA LEU A 188 15.93 27.96 -23.20
C LEU A 188 15.01 26.76 -23.42
N ALA A 189 14.50 26.56 -24.65
CA ALA A 189 13.70 25.38 -24.99
C ALA A 189 14.50 24.07 -24.83
N LYS A 190 15.78 24.03 -25.22
CA LYS A 190 16.65 22.87 -24.95
C LYS A 190 16.90 22.65 -23.45
N THR A 191 17.07 23.73 -22.69
CA THR A 191 17.24 23.67 -21.23
C THR A 191 16.01 23.04 -20.57
N GLU A 192 14.80 23.44 -20.98
CA GLU A 192 13.54 22.81 -20.55
C GLU A 192 13.48 21.33 -20.95
N THR A 193 13.94 20.95 -22.16
CA THR A 193 13.99 19.54 -22.59
C THR A 193 14.95 18.72 -21.71
N ILE A 194 16.17 19.21 -21.48
CA ILE A 194 17.16 18.55 -20.62
C ILE A 194 16.63 18.40 -19.20
N GLN A 195 15.93 19.41 -18.66
CA GLN A 195 15.29 19.31 -17.34
C GLN A 195 14.18 18.26 -17.30
N LYS A 196 13.31 18.18 -18.32
CA LYS A 196 12.27 17.15 -18.40
C LYS A 196 12.87 15.73 -18.48
N GLU A 197 13.91 15.54 -19.29
CA GLU A 197 14.68 14.28 -19.32
C GLU A 197 15.26 13.95 -17.94
N THR A 198 15.81 14.95 -17.24
CA THR A 198 16.42 14.82 -15.91
C THR A 198 15.37 14.35 -14.88
N GLU A 199 14.18 14.95 -14.88
CA GLU A 199 13.05 14.57 -14.01
C GLU A 199 12.53 13.15 -14.32
N ILE A 200 12.43 12.77 -15.60
CA ILE A 200 12.01 11.42 -16.02
C ILE A 200 13.07 10.37 -15.65
N LEU A 201 14.36 10.70 -15.81
CA LEU A 201 15.47 9.80 -15.56
C LEU A 201 15.56 9.42 -14.08
N VAL A 202 15.41 10.36 -13.15
CA VAL A 202 15.38 10.07 -11.71
C VAL A 202 14.26 9.08 -11.36
N LYS A 203 13.07 9.23 -11.94
CA LYS A 203 11.95 8.28 -11.71
C LYS A 203 12.29 6.88 -12.21
N LYS A 204 12.76 6.75 -13.45
CA LYS A 204 13.13 5.44 -14.03
C LYS A 204 14.18 4.67 -13.21
N LEU A 205 15.10 5.38 -12.56
CA LEU A 205 16.17 4.76 -11.77
C LEU A 205 15.71 4.22 -10.41
N ALA A 206 14.55 4.63 -9.90
CA ALA A 206 14.07 4.19 -8.59
C ALA A 206 13.67 2.69 -8.59
N ASP A 207 12.93 2.29 -9.63
CA ASP A 207 12.33 0.95 -9.75
C ASP A 207 13.16 -0.03 -10.59
N ALA A 208 14.16 0.47 -11.31
CA ALA A 208 15.06 -0.32 -12.16
C ALA A 208 15.99 -1.22 -11.34
N SER A 209 16.25 -2.43 -11.83
CA SER A 209 17.32 -3.32 -11.36
C SER A 209 18.72 -2.70 -11.54
N PRO A 210 19.77 -3.25 -10.91
CA PRO A 210 21.14 -2.73 -11.08
C PRO A 210 21.61 -2.74 -12.55
N GLU A 211 21.20 -3.76 -13.30
CA GLU A 211 21.49 -3.93 -14.72
C GLU A 211 20.77 -2.87 -15.56
N GLU A 212 19.46 -2.69 -15.34
CA GLU A 212 18.67 -1.64 -16.00
C GLU A 212 19.17 -0.24 -15.67
N VAL A 213 19.57 0.04 -14.42
CA VAL A 213 20.24 1.30 -14.03
C VAL A 213 21.49 1.55 -14.88
N ALA A 214 22.27 0.51 -15.15
CA ALA A 214 23.45 0.63 -16.00
C ALA A 214 23.10 0.95 -17.46
N GLU A 215 22.03 0.36 -18.00
CA GLU A 215 21.58 0.57 -19.38
C GLU A 215 20.93 1.94 -19.57
N ILE A 216 19.95 2.28 -18.72
CA ILE A 216 19.26 3.57 -18.68
C ILE A 216 20.26 4.75 -18.68
N LEU A 217 21.33 4.67 -17.87
CA LEU A 217 22.35 5.73 -17.80
C LEU A 217 23.32 5.75 -19.00
N LYS A 218 23.57 4.61 -19.66
CA LYS A 218 24.34 4.55 -20.91
C LYS A 218 23.56 5.19 -22.05
N GLU A 219 22.29 4.82 -22.21
CA GLU A 219 21.39 5.34 -23.25
C GLU A 219 21.13 6.83 -23.09
N ALA A 220 20.82 7.28 -21.87
CA ALA A 220 20.62 8.69 -21.57
C ALA A 220 21.88 9.54 -21.84
N GLY A 221 23.07 8.92 -21.80
CA GLY A 221 24.34 9.57 -22.08
C GLY A 221 24.70 10.69 -21.10
N GLY A 222 25.87 11.32 -21.30
CA GLY A 222 26.36 12.42 -20.45
C GLY A 222 26.93 11.99 -19.09
N VAL A 223 26.49 10.86 -18.54
CA VAL A 223 26.99 10.30 -17.26
C VAL A 223 28.42 9.75 -17.43
N SER A 224 29.24 9.77 -16.37
CA SER A 224 30.58 9.14 -16.39
C SER A 224 30.48 7.63 -16.10
N LYS A 225 31.37 6.81 -16.69
CA LYS A 225 31.41 5.36 -16.41
C LYS A 225 31.58 5.06 -14.91
N LEU A 226 32.29 5.93 -14.18
CA LEU A 226 32.51 5.81 -12.74
C LEU A 226 31.25 6.13 -11.92
N ASP A 227 30.48 7.16 -12.30
CA ASP A 227 29.21 7.48 -11.62
C ASP A 227 28.15 6.39 -11.90
N ILE A 228 28.11 5.81 -13.11
CA ILE A 228 27.26 4.65 -13.42
C ILE A 228 27.62 3.48 -12.50
N LEU A 229 28.90 3.08 -12.45
CA LEU A 229 29.34 1.96 -11.61
C LEU A 229 29.00 2.17 -10.13
N LYS A 230 29.19 3.39 -9.61
CA LYS A 230 28.82 3.73 -8.22
C LYS A 230 27.34 3.58 -7.93
N LEU A 231 26.46 3.97 -8.87
CA LEU A 231 25.02 3.78 -8.71
C LEU A 231 24.63 2.31 -8.76
N VAL A 232 25.16 1.55 -9.72
CA VAL A 232 24.90 0.11 -9.86
C VAL A 232 25.29 -0.66 -8.60
N GLU A 233 26.50 -0.43 -8.08
CA GLU A 233 26.95 -1.10 -6.85
C GLU A 233 26.15 -0.66 -5.62
N LYS A 234 25.73 0.61 -5.51
CA LYS A 234 24.83 1.03 -4.43
C LYS A 234 23.44 0.40 -4.56
N LYS A 235 22.90 0.27 -5.78
CA LYS A 235 21.60 -0.35 -6.06
C LYS A 235 21.60 -1.83 -5.67
N LYS A 236 22.63 -2.60 -6.06
CA LYS A 236 22.83 -4.00 -5.61
C LYS A 236 22.74 -4.14 -4.09
N VAL A 237 23.39 -3.23 -3.35
CA VAL A 237 23.35 -3.26 -1.87
C VAL A 237 21.95 -2.97 -1.34
N VAL A 238 21.23 -1.99 -1.90
CA VAL A 238 19.83 -1.71 -1.53
C VAL A 238 18.95 -2.92 -1.81
N ASP A 239 19.04 -3.49 -3.00
CA ASP A 239 18.20 -4.62 -3.43
C ASP A 239 18.50 -5.87 -2.58
N THR A 240 19.78 -6.14 -2.27
CA THR A 240 20.16 -7.24 -1.36
C THR A 240 19.52 -7.06 0.02
N ILE A 241 19.54 -5.84 0.58
CA ILE A 241 18.96 -5.53 1.90
C ILE A 241 17.43 -5.67 1.85
N GLU A 242 16.79 -5.20 0.78
CA GLU A 242 15.35 -5.32 0.58
C GLU A 242 14.89 -6.78 0.41
N THR A 243 15.51 -7.55 -0.49
CA THR A 243 15.21 -8.97 -0.69
C THR A 243 15.40 -9.77 0.59
N THR A 244 16.53 -9.60 1.30
CA THR A 244 16.80 -10.27 2.58
C THR A 244 15.70 -9.96 3.62
N PHE A 245 15.23 -8.71 3.67
CA PHE A 245 14.14 -8.31 4.56
C PHE A 245 12.80 -8.96 4.18
N LEU A 246 12.47 -8.99 2.88
CA LEU A 246 11.24 -9.59 2.37
C LEU A 246 11.21 -11.12 2.59
N GLU A 247 12.30 -11.83 2.26
CA GLU A 247 12.46 -13.28 2.49
C GLU A 247 12.24 -13.63 3.96
N LYS A 248 12.94 -12.94 4.86
CA LYS A 248 12.82 -13.12 6.32
C LYS A 248 11.42 -12.82 6.84
N THR A 249 10.77 -11.80 6.28
CA THR A 249 9.39 -11.42 6.65
C THR A 249 8.39 -12.47 6.17
N MET A 250 8.56 -13.01 4.96
CA MET A 250 7.73 -14.09 4.42
C MET A 250 7.88 -15.38 5.21
N ALA A 251 9.11 -15.81 5.52
CA ALA A 251 9.35 -17.01 6.33
C ALA A 251 8.70 -16.93 7.72
N LYS A 252 8.72 -15.74 8.34
CA LYS A 252 8.01 -15.48 9.60
C LYS A 252 6.50 -15.49 9.43
N LEU A 253 5.97 -14.87 8.38
CA LEU A 253 4.55 -14.87 8.07
C LEU A 253 4.04 -16.30 7.85
N TYR A 254 4.70 -17.09 7.01
CA TYR A 254 4.37 -18.50 6.77
C TYR A 254 4.36 -19.32 8.08
N THR A 255 5.36 -19.13 8.94
CA THR A 255 5.40 -19.77 10.28
C THR A 255 4.15 -19.42 11.13
N ARG A 256 3.68 -18.16 11.07
CA ARG A 256 2.43 -17.76 11.73
C ARG A 256 1.19 -18.35 11.06
N LEU A 257 1.14 -18.42 9.73
CA LEU A 257 0.00 -19.01 9.03
C LEU A 257 -0.18 -20.50 9.39
N VAL A 258 0.92 -21.25 9.48
CA VAL A 258 0.89 -22.66 9.93
C VAL A 258 0.41 -22.75 11.39
N ARG A 259 0.99 -21.96 12.30
CA ARG A 259 0.54 -21.85 13.70
C ARG A 259 -0.95 -21.53 13.82
N ASP A 260 -1.44 -20.55 13.06
CA ASP A 260 -2.82 -20.06 13.14
C ASP A 260 -3.80 -21.08 12.55
N LYS A 261 -3.35 -21.91 11.59
CA LYS A 261 -4.09 -23.08 11.07
C LYS A 261 -4.17 -24.20 12.11
N GLU A 262 -3.05 -24.52 12.79
CA GLU A 262 -3.00 -25.51 13.88
C GLU A 262 -3.85 -25.11 15.10
N LEU A 263 -3.85 -23.82 15.48
CA LEU A 263 -4.68 -23.26 16.54
C LEU A 263 -6.15 -23.06 16.12
N GLY A 264 -6.48 -23.25 14.83
CA GLY A 264 -7.83 -23.08 14.30
C GLY A 264 -8.34 -21.63 14.27
N VAL A 265 -7.44 -20.65 14.29
CA VAL A 265 -7.72 -19.20 14.32
C VAL A 265 -7.47 -18.50 12.98
N ALA A 266 -6.96 -19.21 11.96
CA ALA A 266 -6.71 -18.67 10.61
C ALA A 266 -7.92 -17.93 9.98
N GLU A 267 -9.14 -18.38 10.28
CA GLU A 267 -10.41 -17.79 9.80
C GLU A 267 -11.00 -16.72 10.73
N ALA A 268 -10.17 -16.05 11.53
CA ALA A 268 -10.60 -14.90 12.35
C ALA A 268 -11.26 -13.81 11.50
N PHE A 269 -12.42 -13.31 11.95
CA PHE A 269 -13.23 -12.38 11.15
C PHE A 269 -12.58 -11.01 10.94
N CYS A 270 -11.84 -10.51 11.93
CA CYS A 270 -10.94 -9.38 11.76
C CYS A 270 -9.55 -9.81 12.20
N ILE A 271 -8.56 -9.51 11.37
CA ILE A 271 -7.17 -9.83 11.68
C ILE A 271 -6.63 -8.78 12.66
N ASN A 272 -5.71 -9.18 13.54
CA ASN A 272 -5.02 -8.26 14.44
C ASN A 272 -4.02 -7.37 13.68
N ILE A 273 -4.50 -6.30 13.03
CA ILE A 273 -3.68 -5.45 12.14
C ILE A 273 -2.50 -4.77 12.88
N GLU A 274 -2.58 -4.61 14.20
CA GLU A 274 -1.45 -4.17 15.02
C GLU A 274 -0.25 -5.14 14.91
N GLY A 275 -0.50 -6.44 14.79
CA GLY A 275 0.50 -7.50 14.74
C GLY A 275 0.84 -8.08 13.36
N ILE A 276 0.03 -7.86 12.31
CA ILE A 276 0.25 -8.51 11.00
C ILE A 276 1.57 -8.12 10.31
N LEU A 277 2.17 -9.08 9.61
CA LEU A 277 3.41 -8.90 8.84
C LEU A 277 3.14 -8.57 7.36
N ASP A 278 1.94 -8.84 6.87
CA ASP A 278 1.52 -8.68 5.48
C ASP A 278 1.75 -7.25 4.97
N HIS A 279 1.45 -6.24 5.79
CA HIS A 279 1.71 -4.81 5.52
C HIS A 279 3.20 -4.45 5.38
N LEU A 280 4.11 -5.31 5.86
CA LEU A 280 5.55 -5.13 5.67
C LEU A 280 6.00 -5.65 4.31
N LEU A 281 5.32 -6.64 3.74
CA LEU A 281 5.54 -7.17 2.39
C LEU A 281 4.83 -6.29 1.34
N VAL A 282 3.52 -6.09 1.50
CA VAL A 282 2.68 -5.30 0.59
C VAL A 282 1.90 -4.24 1.37
N PRO A 283 2.22 -2.95 1.22
CA PRO A 283 1.46 -1.89 1.88
C PRO A 283 0.02 -1.79 1.32
N PRO A 284 -0.98 -1.45 2.16
CA PRO A 284 -2.37 -1.28 1.72
C PRO A 284 -2.52 -0.24 0.60
N SER A 285 -3.56 -0.41 -0.22
CA SER A 285 -4.02 0.64 -1.12
C SER A 285 -5.12 1.44 -0.43
N TYR A 286 -5.00 2.77 -0.38
CA TYR A 286 -6.02 3.64 0.25
C TYR A 286 -6.92 4.30 -0.80
N PHE A 287 -8.07 4.80 -0.35
CA PHE A 287 -9.07 5.39 -1.23
C PHE A 287 -9.64 6.69 -0.67
N GLU A 288 -9.90 7.64 -1.56
CA GLU A 288 -10.67 8.82 -1.23
C GLU A 288 -12.12 8.50 -0.83
N THR A 289 -12.77 9.48 -0.19
CA THR A 289 -14.17 9.35 0.22
C THR A 289 -15.07 8.99 -0.98
N ASN A 290 -15.89 7.93 -0.84
CA ASN A 290 -16.74 7.38 -1.91
C ASN A 290 -15.98 6.93 -3.18
N LYS A 291 -14.68 6.62 -3.09
CA LYS A 291 -13.88 6.10 -4.22
C LYS A 291 -13.42 4.65 -4.04
N HIS A 292 -13.13 4.02 -5.18
CA HIS A 292 -12.63 2.65 -5.32
C HIS A 292 -11.70 2.48 -6.56
N ASN A 293 -11.32 3.57 -7.22
CA ASN A 293 -10.31 3.59 -8.30
C ASN A 293 -8.88 3.51 -7.73
N LEU A 294 -7.91 3.11 -8.55
CA LEU A 294 -6.52 2.83 -8.15
C LEU A 294 -5.49 3.78 -8.73
N ASP A 295 -5.90 4.92 -9.28
CA ASP A 295 -5.05 5.79 -10.10
C ASP A 295 -3.70 6.15 -9.44
N ASP A 296 -3.68 6.29 -8.10
CA ASP A 296 -2.48 6.61 -7.32
C ASP A 296 -1.72 5.37 -6.76
N TYR A 297 -2.23 4.15 -6.95
CA TYR A 297 -1.76 2.91 -6.32
C TYR A 297 -1.31 1.80 -7.28
N LEU A 298 -1.59 1.90 -8.59
CA LEU A 298 -1.18 0.88 -9.56
C LEU A 298 0.33 0.61 -9.54
N ASP A 299 1.16 1.66 -9.52
CA ASP A 299 2.61 1.56 -9.47
C ASP A 299 3.10 0.93 -8.14
N GLN A 300 2.45 1.25 -7.02
CA GLN A 300 2.75 0.65 -5.70
C GLN A 300 2.43 -0.85 -5.68
N ILE A 301 1.27 -1.25 -6.21
CA ILE A 301 0.86 -2.66 -6.27
C ILE A 301 1.84 -3.44 -7.14
N ASN A 302 2.10 -2.95 -8.35
CA ASN A 302 2.98 -3.60 -9.31
C ASN A 302 4.44 -3.71 -8.79
N SER A 303 5.00 -2.64 -8.23
CA SER A 303 6.34 -2.67 -7.64
C SER A 303 6.44 -3.65 -6.45
N SER A 304 5.45 -3.65 -5.55
CA SER A 304 5.43 -4.53 -4.38
C SER A 304 5.33 -6.00 -4.78
N PHE A 305 4.38 -6.37 -5.65
CA PHE A 305 4.18 -7.76 -6.05
C PHE A 305 5.34 -8.29 -6.92
N ARG A 306 5.91 -7.50 -7.84
CA ARG A 306 7.13 -7.88 -8.57
C ARG A 306 8.31 -8.23 -7.66
N LEU A 307 8.45 -7.56 -6.50
CA LEU A 307 9.54 -7.82 -5.56
C LEU A 307 9.34 -9.11 -4.75
N ILE A 308 8.09 -9.48 -4.43
CA ILE A 308 7.79 -10.67 -3.64
C ILE A 308 7.41 -11.90 -4.47
N GLU A 309 7.07 -11.75 -5.75
CA GLU A 309 6.81 -12.85 -6.70
C GLU A 309 7.85 -13.99 -6.64
N PRO A 310 9.18 -13.74 -6.76
CA PRO A 310 10.17 -14.81 -6.68
C PRO A 310 10.24 -15.48 -5.30
N ILE A 311 9.84 -14.78 -4.23
CA ILE A 311 9.79 -15.31 -2.87
C ILE A 311 8.54 -16.17 -2.69
N LEU A 312 7.39 -15.72 -3.20
CA LEU A 312 6.12 -16.45 -3.16
C LEU A 312 6.19 -17.78 -3.93
N ALA A 313 7.03 -17.87 -4.96
CA ALA A 313 7.28 -19.12 -5.68
C ALA A 313 7.89 -20.23 -4.79
N GLU A 314 8.50 -19.89 -3.64
CA GLU A 314 8.99 -20.86 -2.66
C GLU A 314 7.88 -21.37 -1.70
N TYR A 315 6.69 -20.77 -1.72
CA TYR A 315 5.56 -21.07 -0.83
C TYR A 315 4.29 -21.36 -1.65
N GLU A 316 4.31 -22.44 -2.44
CA GLU A 316 3.25 -22.83 -3.38
C GLU A 316 1.84 -23.01 -2.74
N ASP A 317 1.77 -23.21 -1.43
CA ASP A 317 0.54 -23.36 -0.65
C ASP A 317 -0.02 -22.03 -0.10
N ILE A 318 0.60 -20.89 -0.42
CA ILE A 318 0.06 -19.56 -0.13
C ILE A 318 -0.92 -19.10 -1.22
N VAL A 319 -1.97 -18.38 -0.79
CA VAL A 319 -2.90 -17.59 -1.61
C VAL A 319 -3.00 -16.17 -1.06
N VAL A 320 -3.46 -15.21 -1.88
CA VAL A 320 -3.69 -13.82 -1.48
C VAL A 320 -5.18 -13.53 -1.36
N GLN A 321 -5.61 -13.13 -0.17
CA GLN A 321 -6.94 -12.57 0.10
C GLN A 321 -6.87 -11.04 0.15
N LEU A 322 -7.66 -10.38 -0.70
CA LEU A 322 -7.78 -8.93 -0.71
C LEU A 322 -8.97 -8.52 0.18
N GLU A 323 -8.69 -7.79 1.25
CA GLU A 323 -9.70 -7.34 2.22
C GLU A 323 -10.03 -5.86 2.01
N GLY A 324 -11.16 -5.61 1.36
CA GLY A 324 -11.68 -4.25 1.17
C GLY A 324 -12.32 -3.73 2.45
N ASN A 325 -12.05 -2.47 2.80
CA ASN A 325 -12.52 -1.82 4.02
C ASN A 325 -13.18 -0.45 3.73
N ALA A 326 -14.05 -0.01 4.63
CA ALA A 326 -14.71 1.29 4.60
C ALA A 326 -14.59 2.02 5.94
N ASP A 327 -14.73 3.35 5.92
CA ASP A 327 -14.86 4.14 7.14
C ASP A 327 -16.30 4.09 7.69
N GLU A 328 -16.49 4.53 8.94
CA GLU A 328 -17.74 4.39 9.70
C GLU A 328 -18.95 5.19 9.15
N ARG A 329 -18.78 5.95 8.07
CA ARG A 329 -19.82 6.83 7.51
C ARG A 329 -20.59 6.10 6.40
N GLY A 330 -21.91 5.98 6.55
CA GLY A 330 -22.80 5.37 5.56
C GLY A 330 -23.76 4.37 6.19
N THR A 331 -24.42 3.56 5.35
CA THR A 331 -25.11 2.36 5.81
C THR A 331 -24.19 1.14 5.67
N VAL A 332 -24.44 0.09 6.47
CA VAL A 332 -23.65 -1.14 6.45
C VAL A 332 -23.60 -1.76 5.06
N ASP A 333 -24.74 -1.79 4.37
CA ASP A 333 -24.90 -2.41 3.04
C ASP A 333 -24.17 -1.59 1.97
N TYR A 334 -24.23 -0.26 2.06
CA TYR A 334 -23.47 0.63 1.20
C TYR A 334 -21.97 0.47 1.41
N ASN A 335 -21.52 0.42 2.68
CA ASN A 335 -20.13 0.20 3.03
C ASN A 335 -19.65 -1.21 2.65
N LYS A 336 -20.51 -2.23 2.70
CA LYS A 336 -20.23 -3.58 2.19
C LYS A 336 -20.01 -3.53 0.68
N ALA A 337 -20.96 -3.01 -0.09
CA ALA A 337 -20.85 -2.90 -1.54
C ALA A 337 -19.67 -2.01 -2.00
N LEU A 338 -19.33 -0.95 -1.24
CA LEU A 338 -18.14 -0.13 -1.49
C LEU A 338 -16.86 -0.91 -1.18
N SER A 339 -16.81 -1.64 -0.06
CA SER A 339 -15.67 -2.49 0.30
C SER A 339 -15.46 -3.63 -0.70
N ASP A 340 -16.53 -4.20 -1.27
CA ASP A 340 -16.43 -5.22 -2.31
C ASP A 340 -15.79 -4.68 -3.59
N ARG A 341 -16.20 -3.48 -4.02
CA ARG A 341 -15.54 -2.78 -5.15
C ARG A 341 -14.06 -2.46 -4.87
N ARG A 342 -13.69 -2.21 -3.61
CA ARG A 342 -12.32 -1.87 -3.22
C ARG A 342 -11.35 -3.04 -3.27
N TRP A 343 -11.77 -4.27 -3.00
CA TRP A 343 -10.92 -5.44 -3.25
C TRP A 343 -10.98 -5.89 -4.72
N ALA A 344 -12.15 -5.76 -5.37
CA ALA A 344 -12.35 -6.20 -6.76
C ALA A 344 -11.69 -5.31 -7.83
N THR A 345 -11.16 -4.14 -7.45
CA THR A 345 -10.36 -3.29 -8.35
C THR A 345 -8.89 -3.75 -8.41
N PRO A 346 -8.17 -3.92 -7.29
CA PRO A 346 -6.79 -4.40 -7.30
C PRO A 346 -6.65 -5.88 -7.66
N SER A 347 -7.65 -6.73 -7.38
CA SER A 347 -7.60 -8.14 -7.81
C SER A 347 -7.42 -8.29 -9.34
N LYS A 348 -7.94 -7.35 -10.15
CA LYS A 348 -7.74 -7.34 -11.61
C LYS A 348 -6.29 -7.13 -12.03
N VAL A 349 -5.51 -6.41 -11.23
CA VAL A 349 -4.07 -6.20 -11.48
C VAL A 349 -3.32 -7.49 -11.13
N LEU A 350 -3.67 -8.10 -10.00
CA LEU A 350 -3.05 -9.34 -9.53
C LEU A 350 -3.34 -10.54 -10.45
N LEU A 351 -4.60 -10.70 -10.88
CA LEU A 351 -5.03 -11.71 -11.85
C LEU A 351 -4.44 -11.53 -13.26
N ALA A 352 -4.05 -10.31 -13.62
CA ALA A 352 -3.47 -10.03 -14.93
C ALA A 352 -1.95 -10.24 -14.99
N LEU A 353 -1.27 -10.27 -13.84
CA LEU A 353 0.19 -10.15 -13.75
C LEU A 353 0.89 -11.19 -12.87
N TYR A 354 0.25 -11.72 -11.82
CA TYR A 354 0.94 -12.43 -10.73
C TYR A 354 0.28 -13.73 -10.24
N PHE A 355 -1.05 -13.84 -10.29
CA PHE A 355 -1.79 -14.97 -9.70
C PHE A 355 -2.95 -15.41 -10.59
N ASP A 356 -3.44 -16.64 -10.38
CA ASP A 356 -4.69 -17.12 -10.97
C ASP A 356 -5.93 -16.87 -10.06
N GLU A 357 -7.10 -17.32 -10.52
CA GLU A 357 -8.37 -17.21 -9.78
C GLU A 357 -8.43 -18.11 -8.53
N GLU A 358 -7.68 -19.21 -8.47
CA GLU A 358 -7.63 -20.09 -7.30
C GLU A 358 -6.75 -19.49 -6.18
N GLN A 359 -5.72 -18.74 -6.58
CA GLN A 359 -4.80 -18.02 -5.71
C GLN A 359 -5.28 -16.63 -5.25
N THR A 360 -6.36 -16.09 -5.84
CA THR A 360 -6.83 -14.72 -5.57
C THR A 360 -8.23 -14.70 -4.97
N GLN A 361 -8.35 -14.35 -3.69
CA GLN A 361 -9.61 -14.30 -2.96
C GLN A 361 -9.98 -12.86 -2.57
N GLY A 362 -11.26 -12.60 -2.28
CA GLY A 362 -11.77 -11.25 -2.08
C GLY A 362 -12.87 -11.14 -1.03
N VAL A 363 -12.68 -10.29 -0.02
CA VAL A 363 -13.63 -10.10 1.08
C VAL A 363 -13.87 -8.62 1.37
N GLY A 364 -15.12 -8.18 1.25
CA GLY A 364 -15.54 -6.86 1.73
C GLY A 364 -15.83 -6.89 3.23
N ARG A 365 -14.93 -6.32 4.04
CA ARG A 365 -15.06 -6.18 5.51
C ARG A 365 -15.99 -5.04 5.93
N SER A 366 -16.46 -4.21 5.00
CA SER A 366 -17.28 -3.02 5.28
C SER A 366 -16.59 -2.13 6.35
N GLU A 367 -17.35 -1.57 7.28
CA GLU A 367 -16.89 -0.80 8.45
C GLU A 367 -16.44 -1.67 9.65
N GLN A 368 -16.36 -3.00 9.49
CA GLN A 368 -16.34 -3.93 10.64
C GLN A 368 -14.96 -4.24 11.22
N CYS A 369 -13.88 -4.01 10.46
CA CYS A 369 -12.49 -4.21 10.91
C CYS A 369 -11.69 -2.89 10.90
N PRO A 370 -12.07 -1.90 11.74
CA PRO A 370 -11.39 -0.61 11.80
C PRO A 370 -10.00 -0.73 12.44
N LEU A 371 -9.07 0.09 11.96
CA LEU A 371 -7.76 0.29 12.59
C LEU A 371 -7.91 0.99 13.95
N PRO A 372 -6.96 0.81 14.90
CA PRO A 372 -6.88 1.64 16.09
C PRO A 372 -6.75 3.13 15.73
N ARG A 373 -7.52 3.99 16.40
CA ARG A 373 -7.40 5.44 16.20
C ARG A 373 -6.17 5.98 16.92
N ALA A 374 -5.21 6.50 16.16
CA ALA A 374 -4.02 7.15 16.71
C ALA A 374 -4.39 8.34 17.62
N ALA A 375 -3.65 8.51 18.73
CA ALA A 375 -3.90 9.57 19.70
C ALA A 375 -3.78 10.96 19.04
N GLY A 376 -4.79 11.80 19.23
CA GLY A 376 -4.86 13.14 18.63
C GLY A 376 -5.23 13.19 17.15
N ALA A 377 -5.42 12.04 16.47
CA ALA A 377 -5.83 12.03 15.06
C ALA A 377 -7.20 12.69 14.86
N SER A 378 -7.32 13.52 13.82
CA SER A 378 -8.60 14.08 13.38
C SER A 378 -9.55 12.99 12.88
N ASN A 379 -10.84 13.29 12.79
CA ASN A 379 -11.81 12.33 12.23
C ASN A 379 -11.46 11.96 10.78
N GLU A 380 -11.08 12.94 9.94
CA GLU A 380 -10.75 12.66 8.54
C GLU A 380 -9.48 11.83 8.38
N ALA A 381 -8.44 12.07 9.20
CA ALA A 381 -7.24 11.24 9.21
C ALA A 381 -7.57 9.78 9.59
N TYR A 382 -8.46 9.58 10.56
CA TYR A 382 -8.94 8.26 10.96
C TYR A 382 -9.83 7.60 9.91
N TRP A 383 -10.63 8.37 9.17
CA TRP A 383 -11.44 7.83 8.09
C TRP A 383 -10.58 7.44 6.88
N GLN A 384 -9.58 8.23 6.49
CA GLN A 384 -8.65 7.90 5.39
C GLN A 384 -7.94 6.56 5.62
N THR A 385 -7.45 6.28 6.84
CA THR A 385 -6.78 5.00 7.12
C THR A 385 -7.72 3.79 7.08
N ASN A 386 -9.03 3.99 7.23
CA ASN A 386 -10.04 2.93 7.15
C ASN A 386 -10.64 2.74 5.75
N ARG A 387 -10.42 3.69 4.83
CA ARG A 387 -10.71 3.54 3.40
C ARG A 387 -9.55 2.84 2.70
N ARG A 388 -9.43 1.52 2.84
CA ARG A 388 -8.28 0.76 2.31
C ARG A 388 -8.66 -0.61 1.72
N THR A 389 -7.71 -1.22 1.03
CA THR A 389 -7.66 -2.66 0.76
C THR A 389 -6.36 -3.21 1.35
N ASP A 390 -6.49 -4.20 2.23
CA ASP A 390 -5.37 -4.96 2.76
C ASP A 390 -5.09 -6.17 1.85
N TYR A 391 -3.81 -6.52 1.68
CA TYR A 391 -3.37 -7.73 0.98
C TYR A 391 -2.92 -8.71 2.04
N ILE A 392 -3.65 -9.82 2.20
CA ILE A 392 -3.47 -10.78 3.29
C ILE A 392 -3.06 -12.13 2.69
N PHE A 393 -2.00 -12.73 3.21
CA PHE A 393 -1.59 -14.06 2.80
C PHE A 393 -2.31 -15.12 3.64
N LYS A 394 -2.72 -16.22 3.00
CA LYS A 394 -3.43 -17.34 3.61
C LYS A 394 -2.84 -18.66 3.10
N LEU A 395 -3.03 -19.74 3.83
CA LEU A 395 -2.76 -21.10 3.32
C LEU A 395 -3.97 -21.62 2.55
N LYS A 396 -3.71 -22.46 1.54
CA LYS A 396 -4.71 -23.29 0.85
C LYS A 396 -5.41 -24.28 1.80
#